data_AF-A0A520ZMT5-F1
#
_entry.id   AF-A0A520ZMT5-F1
#
_cell.length_a   1.000
_cell.length_b   1.000
_cell.length_c   1.000
_cell.angle_alpha   90.00
_cell.angle_beta   90.00
_cell.angle_gamma   90.00
#
_symmetry.space_group_name_H-M   'P 1'
#
loop_
_entity.id
_entity.type
_entity.pdbx_description
1 polymer ?
#
loop_
_entity_poly.entity_id
_entity_poly.type
_entity_poly.pdbx_seq_one_letter_code
_entity_poly.pdbx_strand_id
1 'polypeptide(L)'
;MPDPQSIDLDRHPPDARALDRIGIENALRFGVLPLRSAGAITPVASPSLGRFRTAQRVLEAKLGPVACCLADRQKIEDHITRLRAPTLAVRATTRTAPVESCRNWSGARAATAAACLSVLLLLWAILWPVGLLWVVTGWAALTLVSVTGLRTVAAVVEARHARREQQTWTSRRPYQRVEASQPVVSLLVPLFDEEDIAKRLVKRLERLDYPRSRLDVLLILEADDLRTRMAIEDTDLPKWMRIIT
;
A
#
# COMPACT_ATOMS: atom_id res chain seq x y z
N MET A 1 -24.80 7.65 -18.29
CA MET A 1 -25.12 7.31 -19.69
C MET A 1 -24.43 5.97 -19.96
N PRO A 2 -25.14 4.87 -20.20
CA PRO A 2 -24.51 3.57 -20.45
C PRO A 2 -23.81 3.63 -21.81
N ASP A 3 -22.51 3.38 -21.82
CA ASP A 3 -21.65 3.44 -23.02
C ASP A 3 -22.02 2.28 -23.96
N PRO A 4 -22.16 2.53 -25.28
CA PRO A 4 -22.57 1.49 -26.21
C PRO A 4 -21.43 0.48 -26.37
N GLN A 5 -21.70 -0.78 -25.99
CA GLN A 5 -20.86 -1.98 -26.16
C GLN A 5 -19.81 -2.28 -25.06
N SER A 6 -20.10 -2.02 -23.78
CA SER A 6 -19.34 -2.69 -22.71
C SER A 6 -19.75 -4.17 -22.63
N ILE A 7 -18.79 -5.09 -22.77
CA ILE A 7 -19.04 -6.52 -22.62
C ILE A 7 -19.31 -6.86 -21.15
N ASP A 8 -20.26 -7.75 -20.91
CA ASP A 8 -20.51 -8.29 -19.57
C ASP A 8 -19.50 -9.40 -19.26
N LEU A 9 -18.57 -9.10 -18.35
CA LEU A 9 -17.51 -10.04 -17.93
C LEU A 9 -18.06 -11.26 -17.19
N ASP A 10 -19.25 -11.15 -16.59
CA ASP A 10 -19.87 -12.26 -15.87
C ASP A 10 -20.38 -13.33 -16.84
N ARG A 11 -20.73 -12.94 -18.08
CA ARG A 11 -21.18 -13.84 -19.15
C ARG A 11 -20.02 -14.43 -19.97
N HIS A 12 -18.84 -13.81 -19.90
CA HIS A 12 -17.65 -14.24 -20.62
C HIS A 12 -16.51 -14.47 -19.63
N PRO A 13 -16.40 -15.68 -19.06
CA PRO A 13 -15.51 -15.92 -17.93
C PRO A 13 -14.04 -15.67 -18.31
N PRO A 14 -13.27 -15.02 -17.42
CA PRO A 14 -11.85 -14.77 -17.63
C PRO A 14 -11.04 -16.07 -17.67
N ASP A 15 -9.95 -16.05 -18.44
CA ASP A 15 -9.01 -17.18 -18.51
C ASP A 15 -7.80 -16.96 -17.58
N ALA A 16 -7.81 -17.70 -16.48
CA ALA A 16 -6.78 -17.65 -15.46
C ALA A 16 -5.39 -18.07 -15.98
N ARG A 17 -5.32 -19.02 -16.92
CA ARG A 17 -4.05 -19.48 -17.49
C ARG A 17 -3.48 -18.44 -18.45
N ALA A 18 -4.35 -17.81 -19.24
CA ALA A 18 -3.95 -16.70 -20.09
C ALA A 18 -3.47 -15.50 -19.26
N LEU A 19 -4.13 -15.22 -18.12
CA LEU A 19 -3.70 -14.19 -17.17
C LEU A 19 -2.30 -14.48 -16.61
N ASP A 20 -2.01 -15.73 -16.23
CA ASP A 20 -0.69 -16.11 -15.72
C ASP A 20 0.41 -15.98 -16.79
N ARG A 21 0.11 -16.31 -18.05
CA ARG A 21 1.06 -16.17 -19.17
C ARG A 21 1.46 -14.71 -19.37
N ILE A 22 0.50 -13.79 -19.35
CA ILE A 22 0.79 -12.34 -19.50
C ILE A 22 1.49 -11.78 -18.26
N GLY A 23 1.17 -12.32 -17.08
CA GLY A 23 1.62 -11.87 -15.77
C GLY A 23 0.64 -10.86 -15.16
N ILE A 24 0.31 -11.05 -13.88
CA ILE A 24 -0.68 -10.24 -13.15
C ILE A 24 -0.29 -8.76 -13.14
N GLU A 25 1.01 -8.46 -12.97
CA GLU A 25 1.53 -7.09 -12.98
C GLU A 25 1.28 -6.39 -14.33
N ASN A 26 1.50 -7.11 -15.44
CA ASN A 26 1.27 -6.57 -16.78
C ASN A 26 -0.23 -6.39 -17.04
N ALA A 27 -1.05 -7.34 -16.61
CA ALA A 27 -2.51 -7.26 -16.70
C ALA A 27 -3.04 -6.00 -16.00
N LEU A 28 -2.60 -5.75 -14.76
CA LEU A 28 -2.96 -4.55 -13.99
C LEU A 28 -2.37 -3.26 -14.59
N ARG A 29 -1.09 -3.29 -15.02
CA ARG A 29 -0.43 -2.12 -15.61
C ARG A 29 -1.11 -1.65 -16.89
N PHE A 30 -1.46 -2.58 -17.77
CA PHE A 30 -2.14 -2.26 -19.02
C PHE A 30 -3.66 -2.12 -18.86
N GLY A 31 -4.22 -2.61 -17.74
CA GLY A 31 -5.66 -2.64 -17.49
C GLY A 31 -6.36 -3.59 -18.45
N VAL A 32 -5.83 -4.81 -18.58
CA VAL A 32 -6.34 -5.82 -19.53
C VAL A 32 -6.58 -7.15 -18.84
N LEU A 33 -7.64 -7.85 -19.25
CA LEU A 33 -8.01 -9.16 -18.72
C LEU A 33 -8.32 -10.12 -19.88
N PRO A 34 -7.52 -11.18 -20.07
CA PRO A 34 -7.80 -12.18 -21.09
C PRO A 34 -9.03 -12.99 -20.71
N LEU A 35 -9.94 -13.14 -21.68
CA LEU A 35 -11.15 -13.93 -21.58
C LEU A 35 -10.91 -15.31 -22.19
N ARG A 36 -11.76 -16.28 -21.88
CA ARG A 36 -11.68 -17.61 -22.51
C ARG A 36 -11.73 -17.48 -24.04
N SER A 37 -10.76 -18.13 -24.71
CA SER A 37 -10.73 -18.19 -26.16
C SER A 37 -11.90 -19.01 -26.70
N ALA A 38 -12.50 -18.51 -27.77
CA ALA A 38 -13.50 -19.21 -28.59
C ALA A 38 -12.92 -19.50 -29.99
N GLY A 39 -11.69 -20.04 -30.05
CA GLY A 39 -11.04 -20.46 -31.28
C GLY A 39 -9.58 -19.99 -31.39
N ALA A 40 -9.23 -19.41 -32.55
CA ALA A 40 -7.86 -18.97 -32.85
C ALA A 40 -7.52 -17.58 -32.28
N ILE A 41 -8.50 -16.85 -31.75
CA ILE A 41 -8.35 -15.48 -31.25
C ILE A 41 -8.72 -15.45 -29.77
N THR A 42 -7.83 -14.88 -28.94
CA THR A 42 -8.07 -14.68 -27.51
C THR A 42 -8.73 -13.31 -27.28
N PRO A 43 -10.00 -13.25 -26.85
CA PRO A 43 -10.62 -11.98 -26.50
C PRO A 43 -9.96 -11.40 -25.24
N VAL A 44 -9.74 -10.10 -25.21
CA VAL A 44 -9.11 -9.39 -24.09
C VAL A 44 -9.96 -8.18 -23.74
N ALA A 45 -10.46 -8.16 -22.51
CA ALA A 45 -11.17 -7.03 -21.95
C ALA A 45 -10.20 -5.85 -21.70
N SER A 46 -10.58 -4.64 -22.10
CA SER A 46 -9.80 -3.41 -21.92
C SER A 46 -10.72 -2.19 -21.76
N PRO A 47 -10.36 -1.17 -20.99
CA PRO A 47 -11.19 0.03 -20.80
C PRO A 47 -11.22 0.97 -22.00
N SER A 48 -10.28 0.84 -22.94
CA SER A 48 -10.29 1.64 -24.17
C SER A 48 -9.45 0.97 -25.25
N LEU A 49 -9.83 1.19 -26.51
CA LEU A 49 -9.06 0.71 -27.65
C LEU A 49 -7.63 1.29 -27.68
N GLY A 50 -7.45 2.53 -27.23
CA GLY A 50 -6.13 3.16 -27.14
C GLY A 50 -5.18 2.39 -26.22
N ARG A 51 -5.63 2.02 -25.02
CA ARG A 51 -4.85 1.21 -24.07
C ARG A 51 -4.58 -0.19 -24.59
N PHE A 52 -5.59 -0.83 -25.19
CA PHE A 52 -5.42 -2.13 -25.81
C PHE A 52 -4.33 -2.11 -26.89
N ARG A 53 -4.33 -1.11 -27.78
CA ARG A 53 -3.32 -0.97 -28.85
C ARG A 53 -1.90 -0.84 -28.29
N THR A 54 -1.72 -0.16 -27.16
CA THR A 54 -0.40 -0.06 -26.50
C THR A 54 0.09 -1.42 -26.00
N ALA A 55 -0.81 -2.27 -25.50
CA ALA A 55 -0.49 -3.60 -24.97
C ALA A 55 -0.50 -4.71 -26.04
N GLN A 56 -1.10 -4.47 -27.20
CA GLN A 56 -1.40 -5.48 -28.23
C GLN A 56 -0.19 -6.33 -28.59
N ARG A 57 0.96 -5.72 -28.90
CA ARG A 57 2.18 -6.47 -29.24
C ARG A 57 2.64 -7.42 -28.14
N VAL A 58 2.56 -6.98 -26.87
CA VAL A 58 2.97 -7.78 -25.71
C VAL A 58 1.99 -8.94 -25.47
N LEU A 59 0.70 -8.67 -25.68
CA LEU A 59 -0.36 -9.66 -25.57
C LEU A 59 -0.25 -10.71 -26.69
N GLU A 60 -0.06 -10.29 -27.93
CA GLU A 60 0.06 -11.18 -29.10
C GLU A 60 1.25 -12.13 -29.00
N ALA A 61 2.40 -11.61 -28.56
CA ALA A 61 3.60 -12.42 -28.34
C ALA A 61 3.38 -13.55 -27.32
N LYS A 62 2.44 -13.38 -26.38
CA LYS A 62 2.21 -14.33 -25.29
C LYS A 62 0.96 -15.19 -25.46
N LEU A 63 -0.07 -14.70 -26.13
CA LEU A 63 -1.39 -15.33 -26.25
C LEU A 63 -1.77 -15.70 -27.68
N GLY A 64 -1.00 -15.29 -28.69
CA GLY A 64 -1.40 -15.39 -30.10
C GLY A 64 -2.35 -14.26 -30.50
N PRO A 65 -3.12 -14.39 -31.59
CA PRO A 65 -4.04 -13.34 -32.04
C PRO A 65 -5.00 -12.90 -30.94
N VAL A 66 -5.13 -11.59 -30.71
CA VAL A 66 -6.01 -11.02 -29.67
C VAL A 66 -7.05 -10.07 -30.25
N ALA A 67 -8.24 -10.05 -29.64
CA ALA A 67 -9.31 -9.10 -29.97
C ALA A 67 -9.68 -8.25 -28.76
N CYS A 68 -9.93 -6.96 -28.97
CA CYS A 68 -10.33 -6.04 -27.90
C CYS A 68 -11.83 -6.18 -27.61
N CYS A 69 -12.18 -6.37 -26.34
CA CYS A 69 -13.53 -6.22 -25.83
C CYS A 69 -13.55 -5.05 -24.85
N LEU A 70 -14.45 -4.08 -25.02
CA LEU A 70 -14.51 -2.94 -24.10
C LEU A 70 -15.17 -3.37 -22.79
N ALA A 71 -14.52 -3.11 -21.65
CA ALA A 71 -15.09 -3.36 -20.33
C ALA A 71 -14.63 -2.30 -19.34
N ASP A 72 -15.45 -2.04 -18.32
CA ASP A 72 -15.11 -1.06 -17.30
C ASP A 72 -13.82 -1.45 -16.55
N ARG A 73 -12.99 -0.44 -16.25
CA ARG A 73 -11.68 -0.65 -15.62
C ARG A 73 -11.80 -1.27 -14.23
N GLN A 74 -12.76 -0.80 -13.43
CA GLN A 74 -12.97 -1.31 -12.08
C GLN A 74 -13.40 -2.77 -12.14
N LYS A 75 -14.34 -3.10 -13.04
CA LYS A 75 -14.73 -4.50 -13.26
C LYS A 75 -13.55 -5.40 -13.68
N ILE A 76 -12.64 -4.91 -14.52
CA ILE A 76 -11.43 -5.64 -14.91
C ILE A 76 -10.53 -5.90 -13.69
N GLU A 77 -10.22 -4.85 -12.92
CA GLU A 77 -9.36 -4.94 -11.73
C GLU A 77 -9.99 -5.87 -10.67
N ASP A 78 -11.29 -5.77 -10.41
CA ASP A 78 -12.03 -6.63 -9.49
C ASP A 78 -11.95 -8.11 -9.89
N HIS A 79 -12.08 -8.41 -11.18
CA HIS A 79 -11.95 -9.78 -11.69
C HIS A 79 -10.52 -10.32 -11.55
N ILE A 80 -9.50 -9.51 -11.82
CA ILE A 80 -8.09 -9.90 -11.62
C ILE A 80 -7.85 -10.21 -10.15
N THR A 81 -8.31 -9.34 -9.25
CA THR A 81 -8.20 -9.51 -7.79
C THR A 81 -8.90 -10.79 -7.35
N ARG A 82 -10.17 -11.00 -7.74
CA ARG A 82 -10.91 -12.24 -7.39
C ARG A 82 -10.23 -13.51 -7.89
N LEU A 83 -9.67 -13.49 -9.11
CA LEU A 83 -9.07 -14.68 -9.72
C LEU A 83 -7.71 -15.06 -9.13
N ARG A 84 -6.98 -14.09 -8.58
CA ARG A 84 -5.60 -14.27 -8.11
C ARG A 84 -5.35 -13.72 -6.69
N ALA A 85 -6.39 -13.52 -5.90
CA ALA A 85 -6.31 -13.02 -4.52
C ALA A 85 -5.27 -13.80 -3.67
N PRO A 86 -5.25 -15.15 -3.64
CA PRO A 86 -4.24 -15.88 -2.85
C PRO A 86 -2.81 -15.59 -3.31
N THR A 87 -2.57 -15.51 -4.61
CA THR A 87 -1.26 -15.22 -5.18
C THR A 87 -0.82 -13.79 -4.87
N LEU A 88 -1.74 -12.83 -4.99
CA LEU A 88 -1.51 -11.42 -4.67
C LEU A 88 -1.21 -11.25 -3.17
N ALA A 89 -1.94 -11.91 -2.29
CA ALA A 89 -1.72 -11.90 -0.85
C ALA A 89 -0.33 -12.44 -0.48
N VAL A 90 0.06 -13.60 -1.02
CA VAL A 90 1.42 -14.14 -0.80
C VAL A 90 2.48 -13.15 -1.28
N ARG A 91 2.34 -12.59 -2.49
CA ARG A 91 3.29 -11.60 -3.03
C ARG A 91 3.36 -10.33 -2.19
N ALA A 92 2.23 -9.86 -1.66
CA ALA A 92 2.19 -8.71 -0.75
C ALA A 92 2.98 -8.99 0.54
N THR A 93 2.80 -10.17 1.14
CA THR A 93 3.56 -10.55 2.35
C THR A 93 5.06 -10.80 2.09
N THR A 94 5.45 -11.16 0.85
CA THR A 94 6.86 -11.41 0.47
C THR A 94 7.59 -10.20 -0.08
N ARG A 95 6.94 -9.03 -0.23
CA ARG A 95 7.56 -7.86 -0.86
C ARG A 95 8.75 -7.32 -0.09
N THR A 96 8.64 -7.26 1.23
CA THR A 96 9.72 -6.77 2.09
C THR A 96 10.80 -7.84 2.19
N ALA A 97 12.06 -7.42 2.06
CA ALA A 97 13.19 -8.33 2.19
C ALA A 97 13.14 -9.06 3.55
N PRO A 98 13.54 -10.35 3.64
CA PRO A 98 13.45 -11.11 4.88
C PRO A 98 14.18 -10.48 6.09
N VAL A 99 15.23 -9.69 5.84
CA VAL A 99 16.02 -8.98 6.88
C VAL A 99 15.32 -7.73 7.41
N GLU A 100 14.39 -7.16 6.64
CA GLU A 100 13.57 -6.00 7.00
C GLU A 100 12.15 -6.44 7.44
N SER A 101 11.89 -7.75 7.48
CA SER A 101 10.56 -8.32 7.75
C SER A 101 10.57 -9.20 8.99
N CYS A 102 9.60 -8.98 9.88
CA CYS A 102 9.35 -9.89 11.01
C CYS A 102 8.58 -11.15 10.62
N ARG A 103 8.34 -11.42 9.33
CA ARG A 103 7.50 -12.55 8.90
C ARG A 103 8.04 -13.92 9.30
N ASN A 104 9.36 -14.06 9.43
CA ASN A 104 9.98 -15.30 9.87
C ASN A 104 10.21 -15.33 11.39
N TRP A 105 9.64 -14.37 12.13
CA TRP A 105 9.74 -14.32 13.58
C TRP A 105 9.00 -15.51 14.20
N SER A 106 9.77 -16.39 14.83
CA SER A 106 9.21 -17.52 15.56
C SER A 106 8.94 -17.11 17.01
N GLY A 107 7.66 -16.84 17.33
CA GLY A 107 7.24 -16.53 18.71
C GLY A 107 7.70 -17.57 19.72
N ALA A 108 7.75 -18.85 19.34
CA ALA A 108 8.26 -19.93 20.18
C ALA A 108 9.76 -19.77 20.53
N ARG A 109 10.64 -19.43 19.58
CA ARG A 109 12.07 -19.21 19.88
C ARG A 109 12.29 -17.94 20.70
N ALA A 110 11.49 -16.91 20.45
CA ALA A 110 11.53 -15.69 21.27
C ALA A 110 11.09 -16.00 22.72
N ALA A 111 10.04 -16.81 22.89
CA ALA A 111 9.56 -17.24 24.20
C ALA A 111 10.59 -18.12 24.93
N THR A 112 11.22 -19.08 24.26
CA THR A 112 12.27 -19.90 24.88
C THR A 112 13.51 -19.07 25.24
N ALA A 113 13.94 -18.16 24.36
CA ALA A 113 15.03 -17.24 24.66
C ALA A 113 14.71 -16.33 25.85
N ALA A 114 13.48 -15.79 25.92
CA ALA A 114 13.02 -14.98 27.03
C ALA A 114 12.96 -15.77 28.34
N ALA A 115 12.50 -17.03 28.31
CA ALA A 115 12.49 -17.90 29.47
C ALA A 115 13.91 -18.20 29.98
N CYS A 116 14.84 -18.55 29.08
CA CYS A 116 16.24 -18.77 29.43
C CYS A 116 16.89 -17.51 30.03
N LEU A 117 16.64 -16.34 29.43
CA LEU A 117 17.13 -15.07 29.95
C LEU A 117 16.56 -14.75 31.34
N SER A 118 15.26 -15.02 31.54
CA SER A 118 14.59 -14.81 32.82
C SER A 118 15.19 -15.67 33.93
N VAL A 119 15.45 -16.96 33.65
CA VAL A 119 16.11 -17.89 34.58
C VAL A 119 17.53 -17.41 34.90
N LEU A 120 18.29 -16.98 33.89
CA LEU A 120 19.65 -16.47 34.09
C LEU A 120 19.66 -15.21 34.98
N LEU A 121 18.75 -14.27 34.73
CA LEU A 121 18.63 -13.06 35.54
C LEU A 121 18.21 -13.37 36.98
N LEU A 122 17.29 -14.32 37.18
CA LEU A 122 16.90 -14.80 38.51
C LEU A 122 18.07 -15.42 39.27
N LEU A 123 18.85 -16.30 38.62
CA LEU A 123 20.03 -16.90 39.23
C LEU A 123 21.07 -15.83 39.60
N TRP A 124 21.31 -14.85 38.74
CA TRP A 124 22.24 -13.76 39.04
C TRP A 124 21.76 -12.90 40.21
N ALA A 125 20.47 -12.59 40.26
CA ALA A 125 19.87 -11.85 41.37
C ALA A 125 20.01 -12.59 42.72
N ILE A 126 19.88 -13.92 42.71
CA ILE A 126 20.02 -14.75 43.92
C ILE A 126 21.49 -14.85 44.35
N LEU A 127 22.40 -15.09 43.41
CA LEU A 127 23.83 -15.29 43.71
C LEU A 127 24.55 -13.99 44.07
N TRP A 128 24.20 -12.86 43.44
CA TRP A 128 24.87 -11.58 43.67
C TRP A 128 23.97 -10.36 43.42
N PRO A 129 23.02 -10.06 44.32
CA PRO A 129 22.02 -9.01 44.13
C PRO A 129 22.65 -7.61 43.99
N VAL A 130 23.72 -7.34 44.74
CA VAL A 130 24.41 -6.04 44.72
C VAL A 130 25.11 -5.81 43.37
N GLY A 131 25.70 -6.85 42.77
CA GLY A 131 26.34 -6.75 41.46
C GLY A 131 25.34 -6.43 40.34
N LEU A 132 24.18 -7.09 40.35
CA LEU A 132 23.08 -6.80 39.41
C LEU A 132 22.61 -5.35 39.52
N LEU A 133 22.42 -4.82 40.75
CA LEU A 133 22.03 -3.44 40.97
C LEU A 133 23.04 -2.44 40.40
N TRP A 134 24.34 -2.67 40.59
CA TRP A 134 25.39 -1.82 40.01
C TRP A 134 25.37 -1.82 38.48
N VAL A 135 25.22 -2.99 37.86
CA VAL A 135 25.19 -3.10 36.39
C VAL A 135 23.95 -2.42 35.82
N VAL A 136 22.77 -2.68 36.39
CA VAL A 136 21.52 -2.04 35.94
C VAL A 136 21.57 -0.52 36.15
N THR A 137 22.09 -0.07 37.29
CA THR A 137 22.22 1.37 37.59
C THR A 137 23.23 2.04 36.66
N GLY A 138 24.39 1.41 36.42
CA GLY A 138 25.39 1.92 35.49
C GLY A 138 24.87 1.99 34.06
N TRP A 139 24.13 0.97 33.61
CA TRP A 139 23.44 0.96 32.31
C TRP A 139 22.38 2.06 32.20
N ALA A 140 21.54 2.24 33.23
CA ALA A 140 20.54 3.29 33.28
C ALA A 140 21.19 4.69 33.27
N ALA A 141 22.25 4.90 34.04
CA ALA A 141 23.00 6.15 34.03
C ALA A 141 23.64 6.44 32.67
N LEU A 142 24.25 5.43 32.03
CA LEU A 142 24.84 5.55 30.70
C LEU A 142 23.79 5.94 29.65
N THR A 143 22.68 5.20 29.59
CA THR A 143 21.60 5.49 28.64
C THR A 143 20.97 6.86 28.89
N LEU A 144 20.76 7.25 30.15
CA LEU A 144 20.27 8.58 30.51
C LEU A 144 21.23 9.68 30.05
N VAL A 145 22.54 9.53 30.29
CA VAL A 145 23.55 10.49 29.84
C VAL A 145 23.61 10.56 28.32
N SER A 146 23.54 9.42 27.61
CA SER A 146 23.52 9.40 26.15
C SER A 146 22.28 10.08 25.56
N VAL A 147 21.08 9.77 26.07
CA VAL A 147 19.83 10.38 25.60
C VAL A 147 19.80 11.88 25.93
N THR A 148 20.21 12.25 27.15
CA THR A 148 20.29 13.65 27.56
C THR A 148 21.32 14.40 26.71
N GLY A 149 22.49 13.81 26.45
CA GLY A 149 23.52 14.38 25.58
C GLY A 149 23.03 14.57 24.15
N LEU A 150 22.35 13.58 23.58
CA LEU A 150 21.74 13.71 22.24
C LEU A 150 20.70 14.83 22.22
N ARG A 151 19.82 14.89 23.24
CA ARG A 151 18.80 15.94 23.36
C ARG A 151 19.40 17.32 23.56
N THR A 152 20.45 17.48 24.37
CA THR A 152 21.11 18.77 24.57
C THR A 152 21.84 19.21 23.32
N VAL A 153 22.53 18.30 22.61
CA VAL A 153 23.14 18.61 21.31
C VAL A 153 22.07 19.02 20.31
N ALA A 154 20.98 18.27 20.18
CA ALA A 154 19.87 18.62 19.29
C ALA A 154 19.28 20.00 19.64
N ALA A 155 19.03 20.26 20.93
CA ALA A 155 18.51 21.55 21.39
C ALA A 155 19.50 22.71 21.16
N VAL A 156 20.81 22.50 21.34
CA VAL A 156 21.84 23.50 21.06
C VAL A 156 21.96 23.77 19.56
N VAL A 157 21.92 22.72 18.73
CA VAL A 157 21.91 22.83 17.27
C VAL A 157 20.67 23.60 16.83
N GLU A 158 19.49 23.23 17.32
CA GLU A 158 18.23 23.89 17.01
C GLU A 158 18.21 25.35 17.51
N ALA A 159 18.69 25.64 18.72
CA ALA A 159 18.77 27.01 19.23
C ALA A 159 19.76 27.87 18.44
N ARG A 160 20.90 27.31 18.00
CA ARG A 160 21.87 27.99 17.11
C ARG A 160 21.29 28.20 15.72
N HIS A 161 20.57 27.21 15.19
CA HIS A 161 19.85 27.32 13.93
C HIS A 161 18.74 28.37 14.01
N ALA A 162 17.88 28.35 15.03
CA ALA A 162 16.83 29.33 15.25
C ALA A 162 17.38 30.76 15.40
N ARG A 163 18.51 30.95 16.11
CA ARG A 163 19.20 32.25 16.17
C ARG A 163 19.76 32.70 14.83
N ARG A 164 20.19 31.77 13.95
CA ARG A 164 20.60 32.07 12.57
C ARG A 164 19.40 32.30 11.65
N GLU A 165 18.32 31.53 11.80
CA GLU A 165 17.10 31.58 10.98
C GLU A 165 16.23 32.79 11.30
N GLN A 166 16.25 33.34 12.53
CA GLN A 166 15.67 34.66 12.79
C GLN A 166 16.29 35.76 11.91
N GLN A 167 17.47 35.53 11.32
CA GLN A 167 18.08 36.38 10.30
C GLN A 167 17.95 35.85 8.86
N THR A 168 17.52 34.60 8.65
CA THR A 168 17.58 33.95 7.33
C THR A 168 16.45 32.98 7.01
N TRP A 169 15.26 33.06 7.63
CA TRP A 169 14.06 32.44 7.08
C TRP A 169 13.54 33.26 5.89
N THR A 170 14.41 33.44 4.90
CA THR A 170 14.04 33.56 3.50
C THR A 170 14.32 32.18 2.95
N SER A 171 13.30 31.45 2.51
CA SER A 171 13.52 30.20 1.78
C SER A 171 14.48 30.48 0.61
N ARG A 172 15.75 30.14 0.76
CA ARG A 172 16.81 30.40 -0.23
C ARG A 172 16.83 29.32 -1.32
N ARG A 173 15.74 28.56 -1.47
CA ARG A 173 15.43 28.02 -2.79
C ARG A 173 15.01 29.22 -3.62
N PRO A 174 15.61 29.45 -4.81
CA PRO A 174 14.88 30.22 -5.79
C PRO A 174 13.55 29.47 -5.92
N TYR A 175 12.48 30.07 -5.42
CA TYR A 175 11.14 29.74 -5.87
C TYR A 175 11.12 30.25 -7.31
N GLN A 176 11.83 29.52 -8.17
CA GLN A 176 11.55 29.52 -9.56
C GLN A 176 10.16 28.90 -9.57
N ARG A 177 9.16 29.78 -9.64
CA ARG A 177 7.81 29.44 -10.05
C ARG A 177 7.89 28.95 -11.50
N VAL A 178 8.67 27.89 -11.74
CA VAL A 178 8.25 26.91 -12.70
C VAL A 178 6.91 26.50 -12.13
N GLU A 179 5.86 26.67 -12.92
CA GLU A 179 4.58 26.01 -12.70
C GLU A 179 4.84 24.50 -12.77
N ALA A 180 5.57 23.98 -11.79
CA ALA A 180 5.92 22.59 -11.66
C ALA A 180 4.60 21.92 -11.34
N SER A 181 3.99 21.43 -12.41
CA SER A 181 2.70 20.81 -12.38
C SER A 181 2.69 19.79 -11.23
N GLN A 182 1.72 19.92 -10.32
CA GLN A 182 1.70 19.15 -9.07
C GLN A 182 1.86 17.64 -9.35
N PRO A 183 2.63 16.86 -8.56
CA PRO A 183 2.89 15.46 -8.88
C PRO A 183 1.60 14.63 -8.96
N VAL A 184 1.65 13.45 -9.60
CA VAL A 184 0.53 12.50 -9.47
C VAL A 184 0.70 11.77 -8.14
N VAL A 185 -0.32 11.81 -7.30
CA VAL A 185 -0.30 11.25 -5.94
C VAL A 185 -1.41 10.20 -5.81
N SER A 186 -1.04 9.03 -5.30
CA SER A 186 -1.98 8.00 -4.85
C SER A 186 -1.98 7.95 -3.34
N LEU A 187 -3.16 8.02 -2.73
CA LEU A 187 -3.35 8.00 -1.29
C LEU A 187 -4.06 6.70 -0.90
N LEU A 188 -3.34 5.85 -0.17
CA LEU A 188 -3.83 4.56 0.31
C LEU A 188 -4.35 4.74 1.73
N VAL A 189 -5.64 4.50 1.93
CA VAL A 189 -6.32 4.63 3.23
C VAL A 189 -6.73 3.24 3.72
N PRO A 190 -5.98 2.60 4.61
CA PRO A 190 -6.48 1.42 5.31
C PRO A 190 -7.61 1.83 6.26
N LEU A 191 -8.71 1.09 6.22
CA LEU A 191 -9.87 1.23 7.11
C LEU A 191 -10.18 -0.16 7.68
N PHE A 192 -10.33 -0.25 9.01
CA PHE A 192 -10.64 -1.50 9.70
C PHE A 192 -11.61 -1.24 10.86
N ASP A 193 -12.83 -1.76 10.75
CA ASP A 193 -13.90 -1.58 11.76
C ASP A 193 -14.18 -0.09 12.08
N GLU A 194 -14.26 0.73 11.04
CA GLU A 194 -14.29 2.20 11.12
C GLU A 194 -15.57 2.80 10.49
N GLU A 195 -16.71 2.13 10.63
CA GLU A 195 -18.02 2.53 10.06
C GLU A 195 -18.34 4.03 10.29
N ASP A 196 -18.19 4.50 11.53
CA ASP A 196 -18.53 5.87 11.94
C ASP A 196 -17.57 6.93 11.37
N ILE A 197 -16.31 6.55 11.12
CA ILE A 197 -15.27 7.47 10.66
C ILE A 197 -15.25 7.53 9.14
N ALA A 198 -15.57 6.43 8.45
CA ALA A 198 -15.48 6.31 7.00
C ALA A 198 -16.24 7.45 6.28
N LYS A 199 -17.50 7.71 6.65
CA LYS A 199 -18.30 8.80 6.04
C LYS A 199 -17.68 10.18 6.25
N ARG A 200 -17.12 10.42 7.45
CA ARG A 200 -16.47 11.70 7.78
C ARG A 200 -15.13 11.86 7.05
N LEU A 201 -14.41 10.77 6.84
CA LEU A 201 -13.15 10.74 6.14
C LEU A 201 -13.32 11.06 4.66
N VAL A 202 -14.28 10.41 3.99
CA VAL A 202 -14.62 10.68 2.58
C VAL A 202 -14.87 12.18 2.38
N LYS A 203 -15.74 12.79 3.20
CA LYS A 203 -16.03 14.24 3.17
C LYS A 203 -14.79 15.13 3.42
N ARG A 204 -13.82 14.66 4.19
CA ARG A 204 -12.57 15.42 4.43
C ARG A 204 -11.61 15.30 3.25
N LEU A 205 -11.50 14.13 2.65
CA LEU A 205 -10.66 13.90 1.45
C LEU A 205 -11.19 14.70 0.24
N GLU A 206 -12.51 14.85 0.13
CA GLU A 206 -13.16 15.74 -0.85
C GLU A 206 -12.82 17.22 -0.67
N ARG A 207 -12.36 17.64 0.52
CA ARG A 207 -11.95 19.03 0.79
C ARG A 207 -10.46 19.27 0.58
N LEU A 208 -9.69 18.23 0.22
CA LEU A 208 -8.27 18.37 -0.05
C LEU A 208 -8.05 19.30 -1.24
N ASP A 209 -7.22 20.33 -1.06
CA ASP A 209 -6.85 21.28 -2.12
C ASP A 209 -5.79 20.66 -3.05
N TYR A 210 -6.26 19.75 -3.92
CA TYR A 210 -5.44 19.07 -4.92
C TYR A 210 -6.24 18.82 -6.21
N PRO A 211 -5.65 18.96 -7.40
CA PRO A 211 -6.29 18.63 -8.67
C PRO A 211 -6.77 17.18 -8.68
N ARG A 212 -8.09 16.98 -8.83
CA ARG A 212 -8.73 15.64 -8.82
C ARG A 212 -8.21 14.72 -9.94
N SER A 213 -7.72 15.29 -11.03
CA SER A 213 -7.11 14.52 -12.13
C SER A 213 -5.72 13.95 -11.79
N ARG A 214 -5.11 14.38 -10.69
CA ARG A 214 -3.78 13.97 -10.22
C ARG A 214 -3.79 13.33 -8.84
N LEU A 215 -4.98 13.11 -8.27
CA LEU A 215 -5.20 12.45 -7.00
C LEU A 215 -5.98 11.16 -7.24
N ASP A 216 -5.43 10.04 -6.79
CA ASP A 216 -6.11 8.74 -6.77
C ASP A 216 -6.24 8.30 -5.30
N VAL A 217 -7.45 8.06 -4.80
CA VAL A 217 -7.68 7.60 -3.43
C VAL A 217 -8.14 6.16 -3.44
N LEU A 218 -7.40 5.30 -2.75
CA LEU A 218 -7.67 3.88 -2.60
C LEU A 218 -8.07 3.63 -1.14
N LEU A 219 -9.35 3.32 -0.90
CA LEU A 219 -9.84 2.87 0.39
C LEU A 219 -9.64 1.36 0.47
N ILE A 220 -8.83 0.90 1.42
CA ILE A 220 -8.44 -0.51 1.58
C ILE A 220 -9.23 -1.07 2.77
N LEU A 221 -10.06 -2.07 2.50
CA LEU A 221 -10.90 -2.76 3.47
C LEU A 221 -10.47 -4.22 3.58
N GLU A 222 -10.74 -4.84 4.72
CA GLU A 222 -10.62 -6.30 4.85
C GLU A 222 -11.80 -7.02 4.18
N ALA A 223 -11.57 -8.24 3.68
CA ALA A 223 -12.56 -8.99 2.91
C ALA A 223 -13.80 -9.37 3.73
N ASP A 224 -13.64 -9.46 5.05
CA ASP A 224 -14.63 -9.82 6.06
C ASP A 224 -15.27 -8.61 6.75
N ASP A 225 -14.77 -7.39 6.54
CA ASP A 225 -15.36 -6.16 7.08
C ASP A 225 -16.52 -5.65 6.21
N LEU A 226 -17.61 -6.43 6.21
CA LEU A 226 -18.85 -6.10 5.49
C LEU A 226 -19.51 -4.82 6.02
N ARG A 227 -19.29 -4.52 7.30
CA ARG A 227 -19.85 -3.41 8.04
C ARG A 227 -19.33 -2.07 7.52
N THR A 228 -18.02 -1.88 7.53
CA THR A 228 -17.38 -0.69 6.98
C THR A 228 -17.61 -0.58 5.47
N ARG A 229 -17.63 -1.72 4.75
CA ARG A 229 -17.96 -1.76 3.32
C ARG A 229 -19.36 -1.21 3.03
N MET A 230 -20.37 -1.66 3.76
CA MET A 230 -21.74 -1.16 3.59
C MET A 230 -21.85 0.33 3.94
N ALA A 231 -21.18 0.79 5.00
CA ALA A 231 -21.17 2.20 5.39
C ALA A 231 -20.56 3.11 4.30
N ILE A 232 -19.54 2.61 3.61
CA ILE A 232 -18.90 3.31 2.49
C ILE A 232 -19.78 3.23 1.23
N GLU A 233 -20.32 2.06 0.87
CA GLU A 233 -21.20 1.89 -0.30
C GLU A 233 -22.48 2.74 -0.20
N ASP A 234 -23.00 2.97 1.01
CA ASP A 234 -24.12 3.88 1.28
C ASP A 234 -23.75 5.37 1.13
N THR A 235 -22.45 5.68 1.05
CA THR A 235 -21.96 7.03 0.80
C THR A 235 -21.72 7.22 -0.69
N ASP A 236 -22.15 8.34 -1.27
CA ASP A 236 -21.87 8.65 -2.67
C ASP A 236 -20.37 8.92 -2.86
N LEU A 237 -19.61 7.92 -3.33
CA LEU A 237 -18.18 8.07 -3.56
C LEU A 237 -17.90 8.80 -4.88
N PRO A 238 -17.04 9.84 -4.87
CA PRO A 238 -16.54 10.42 -6.09
C PRO A 238 -15.80 9.40 -6.95
N LYS A 239 -15.91 9.52 -8.28
CA LYS A 239 -15.27 8.61 -9.26
C LYS A 239 -13.74 8.47 -9.17
N TRP A 240 -13.07 9.36 -8.45
CA TRP A 240 -11.62 9.35 -8.23
C TRP A 240 -11.23 8.66 -6.90
N MET A 241 -12.22 8.19 -6.14
CA MET A 241 -12.04 7.28 -5.01
C MET A 241 -12.48 5.88 -5.42
N ARG A 242 -11.76 4.85 -4.97
CA ARG A 242 -12.09 3.45 -5.22
C ARG A 242 -11.83 2.60 -3.99
N ILE A 243 -12.64 1.56 -3.85
CA ILE A 243 -12.55 0.58 -2.77
C ILE A 243 -11.76 -0.63 -3.27
N ILE A 244 -10.87 -1.15 -2.44
CA ILE A 244 -10.13 -2.40 -2.66
C ILE A 244 -10.32 -3.29 -1.44
N THR A 245 -10.69 -4.54 -1.69
CA THR A 245 -10.87 -5.63 -0.72
C THR A 245 -10.05 -6.84 -1.14
#